data_AF-A0A5A7PJB1-F1
#
_entry.id   AF-A0A5A7PJB1-F1
#
_cell.length_a   1.000
_cell.length_b   1.000
_cell.length_c   1.000
_cell.angle_alpha   90.00
_cell.angle_beta   90.00
_cell.angle_gamma   90.00
#
_symmetry.space_group_name_H-M   'P 1'
#
loop_
_entity.id
_entity.type
_entity.pdbx_description
1 polymer ?
#
loop_
_entity_poly.entity_id
_entity_poly.type
_entity_poly.pdbx_seq_one_letter_code
_entity_poly.pdbx_strand_id
1 'polypeptide(L)'
;MPFSFDLNDLPPMSEQNFVYQDPAPSTQYGYDHYELPQQNEYYYQQPIMEEPTRYTHPLIHEIPSFFQPYVIGIEDVEGDGNCGFRSVAVAIGRDQHDWPSIRHELLQELHTNKKHYKIFFGDYYKVVEHSFKFQGIGFAPIEHWIKMPETGLVIANKYNCIFYFLTDAGSYTFFPLWTSPQAPELNQSIAIAFVHGNHFVKVDLQNGHPMPKVSPYKSVCMKEWRQMYKDRLQL
;
A
#
# COMPACT_ATOMS: atom_id res chain seq x y z
N MET A 1 19.06 -28.80 5.92
CA MET A 1 19.21 -29.87 4.91
C MET A 1 18.21 -30.96 5.27
N PRO A 2 17.42 -31.45 4.31
CA PRO A 2 15.97 -31.48 4.42
C PRO A 2 15.39 -32.88 4.67
N PHE A 3 14.18 -32.93 5.25
CA PHE A 3 13.31 -34.09 5.17
C PHE A 3 12.55 -34.02 3.84
N SER A 4 12.74 -35.03 2.99
CA SER A 4 12.01 -35.25 1.75
C SER A 4 10.72 -36.02 2.06
N PHE A 5 9.58 -35.58 1.51
CA PHE A 5 8.33 -36.33 1.54
C PHE A 5 8.21 -37.05 0.18
N ASP A 6 8.14 -38.39 0.20
CA ASP A 6 8.02 -39.24 -0.98
C ASP A 6 6.53 -39.43 -1.31
N LEU A 7 6.16 -39.27 -2.59
CA LEU A 7 4.77 -39.29 -3.07
C LEU A 7 4.27 -40.71 -3.42
N ASN A 8 5.01 -41.76 -3.04
CA ASN A 8 4.76 -43.13 -3.47
C ASN A 8 4.03 -44.04 -2.47
N ASP A 9 3.58 -43.52 -1.31
CA ASP A 9 2.98 -44.34 -0.23
C ASP A 9 1.43 -44.36 -0.20
N LEU A 10 0.75 -44.24 -1.35
CA LEU A 10 -0.71 -44.49 -1.40
C LEU A 10 -1.02 -45.86 -2.03
N PRO A 11 -1.88 -46.69 -1.38
CA PRO A 11 -2.25 -48.00 -1.92
C PRO A 11 -3.16 -47.87 -3.16
N PRO A 12 -3.07 -48.81 -4.13
CA PRO A 12 -3.90 -48.78 -5.33
C PRO A 12 -5.37 -49.09 -4.99
N MET A 13 -6.29 -48.23 -5.45
CA MET A 13 -7.71 -48.57 -5.43
C MET A 13 -8.01 -49.64 -6.48
N SER A 14 -8.66 -50.72 -6.03
CA SER A 14 -9.01 -51.89 -6.81
C SER A 14 -10.24 -51.64 -7.70
N GLU A 15 -10.14 -52.07 -8.96
CA GLU A 15 -11.26 -52.17 -9.90
C GLU A 15 -12.18 -53.31 -9.48
N GLN A 16 -13.43 -53.01 -9.10
CA GLN A 16 -14.50 -54.02 -9.11
C GLN A 16 -15.84 -53.45 -9.57
N ASN A 17 -16.29 -54.02 -10.70
CA ASN A 17 -17.67 -54.29 -11.10
C ASN A 17 -18.51 -53.19 -11.78
N PHE A 18 -18.36 -53.06 -13.09
CA PHE A 18 -19.51 -52.85 -13.97
C PHE A 18 -19.54 -53.92 -15.07
N VAL A 19 -20.55 -54.78 -15.00
CA VAL A 19 -20.85 -55.82 -15.99
C VAL A 19 -21.39 -55.14 -17.26
N TYR A 20 -20.74 -55.38 -18.39
CA TYR A 20 -21.28 -55.04 -19.72
C TYR A 20 -22.47 -55.95 -20.05
N GLN A 21 -23.61 -55.37 -20.41
CA GLN A 21 -24.72 -56.05 -21.08
C GLN A 21 -24.90 -55.44 -22.47
N ASP A 22 -24.88 -56.31 -23.49
CA ASP A 22 -25.13 -55.98 -24.91
C ASP A 22 -26.60 -55.57 -25.16
N PRO A 23 -26.89 -54.84 -26.27
CA PRO A 23 -28.15 -54.14 -26.44
C PRO A 23 -29.27 -55.05 -26.98
N ALA A 24 -30.51 -54.73 -26.63
CA ALA A 24 -31.72 -55.33 -27.21
C ALA A 24 -32.47 -54.34 -28.12
N PRO A 25 -33.24 -54.82 -29.12
CA PRO A 25 -33.48 -54.12 -30.38
C PRO A 25 -34.67 -53.14 -30.37
N SER A 26 -34.65 -52.28 -31.39
CA SER A 26 -35.59 -51.22 -31.73
C SER A 26 -37.07 -51.62 -31.70
N THR A 27 -37.91 -50.77 -31.08
CA THR A 27 -39.30 -50.55 -31.52
C THR A 27 -39.68 -49.07 -31.36
N GLN A 28 -40.42 -48.60 -32.35
CA GLN A 28 -40.66 -47.21 -32.73
C GLN A 28 -42.11 -46.83 -32.41
N TYR A 29 -42.31 -45.76 -31.63
CA TYR A 29 -43.54 -44.96 -31.52
C TYR A 29 -43.08 -43.59 -30.96
N GLY A 30 -43.46 -42.41 -31.41
CA GLY A 30 -44.32 -41.85 -32.45
C GLY A 30 -44.15 -40.33 -32.29
N TYR A 31 -44.04 -39.58 -33.39
CA TYR A 31 -43.70 -38.15 -33.36
C TYR A 31 -44.92 -37.31 -32.96
N ASP A 32 -44.85 -36.65 -31.81
CA ASP A 32 -45.69 -35.49 -31.52
C ASP A 32 -44.89 -34.20 -31.74
N HIS A 33 -45.47 -33.36 -32.57
CA HIS A 33 -44.96 -32.07 -33.01
C HIS A 33 -44.73 -31.11 -31.83
N TYR A 34 -43.48 -30.70 -31.63
CA TYR A 34 -43.16 -29.49 -30.88
C TYR A 34 -42.80 -28.39 -31.88
N GLU A 35 -43.65 -27.37 -31.99
CA GLU A 35 -43.37 -26.16 -32.77
C GLU A 35 -42.12 -25.46 -32.20
N LEU A 36 -41.14 -25.18 -33.07
CA LEU A 36 -39.97 -24.36 -32.73
C LEU A 36 -40.40 -22.89 -32.64
N PRO A 37 -40.15 -22.19 -31.52
CA PRO A 37 -40.30 -20.74 -31.47
C PRO A 37 -39.25 -20.09 -32.39
N GLN A 38 -39.71 -19.14 -33.20
CA GLN A 38 -38.87 -18.37 -34.13
C GLN A 38 -37.71 -17.66 -33.40
N GLN A 39 -36.55 -17.66 -34.05
CA GLN A 39 -35.31 -17.02 -33.60
C GLN A 39 -35.54 -15.55 -33.25
N ASN A 40 -35.46 -15.21 -31.96
CA ASN A 40 -35.08 -13.88 -31.55
C ASN A 40 -33.57 -13.88 -31.33
N GLU A 41 -32.84 -13.20 -32.23
CA GLU A 41 -31.44 -12.85 -32.04
C GLU A 41 -31.32 -11.92 -30.83
N TYR A 42 -31.04 -12.49 -29.67
CA TYR A 42 -30.56 -11.73 -28.53
C TYR A 42 -29.10 -11.38 -28.82
N TYR A 43 -28.89 -10.20 -29.41
CA TYR A 43 -27.59 -9.53 -29.40
C TYR A 43 -27.14 -9.43 -27.93
N TYR A 44 -26.15 -10.23 -27.55
CA TYR A 44 -25.40 -10.02 -26.31
C TYR A 44 -24.70 -8.68 -26.44
N GLN A 45 -25.32 -7.62 -25.93
CA GLN A 45 -24.58 -6.43 -25.56
C GLN A 45 -23.60 -6.86 -24.48
N GLN A 46 -22.31 -6.87 -24.83
CA GLN A 46 -21.24 -6.91 -23.85
C GLN A 46 -21.57 -5.86 -22.78
N PRO A 47 -21.46 -6.18 -21.48
CA PRO A 47 -21.58 -5.16 -20.45
C PRO A 47 -20.61 -4.06 -20.84
N ILE A 48 -21.12 -2.83 -20.93
CA ILE A 48 -20.27 -1.66 -21.08
C ILE A 48 -19.35 -1.72 -19.86
N MET A 49 -18.08 -2.08 -20.06
CA MET A 49 -17.07 -1.92 -19.02
C MET A 49 -17.03 -0.43 -18.75
N GLU A 50 -17.72 0.02 -17.70
CA GLU A 50 -17.58 1.39 -17.22
C GLU A 50 -16.08 1.58 -16.96
N GLU A 51 -15.47 2.47 -17.74
CA GLU A 51 -14.13 2.99 -17.45
C GLU A 51 -14.08 3.31 -15.96
N PRO A 52 -13.10 2.80 -15.19
CA PRO A 52 -13.04 3.09 -13.77
C PRO A 52 -13.07 4.60 -13.60
N THR A 53 -14.16 5.10 -12.98
CA THR A 53 -14.37 6.52 -12.78
C THR A 53 -13.14 7.07 -12.08
N ARG A 54 -12.40 7.97 -12.77
CA ARG A 54 -11.20 8.59 -12.20
C ARG A 54 -11.57 9.17 -10.84
N TYR A 55 -10.80 8.83 -9.81
CA TYR A 55 -11.01 9.37 -8.48
C TYR A 55 -10.97 10.91 -8.53
N THR A 56 -11.97 11.55 -7.94
CA THR A 56 -12.08 13.01 -7.90
C THR A 56 -12.05 13.51 -6.47
N HIS A 57 -11.17 14.46 -6.19
CA HIS A 57 -11.08 15.17 -4.91
C HIS A 57 -10.56 16.58 -5.18
N PRO A 58 -10.99 17.63 -4.46
CA PRO A 58 -10.53 19.00 -4.70
C PRO A 58 -9.00 19.16 -4.70
N LEU A 59 -8.31 18.36 -3.88
CA LEU A 59 -6.84 18.35 -3.77
C LEU A 59 -6.13 17.45 -4.79
N ILE A 60 -6.84 16.77 -5.69
CA ILE A 60 -6.18 15.83 -6.64
C ILE A 60 -5.14 16.54 -7.50
N HIS A 61 -5.38 17.80 -7.85
CA HIS A 61 -4.49 18.60 -8.67
C HIS A 61 -3.22 19.05 -7.93
N GLU A 62 -3.20 18.98 -6.60
CA GLU A 62 -2.04 19.26 -5.77
C GLU A 62 -1.14 18.02 -5.58
N ILE A 63 -1.65 16.83 -5.90
CA ILE A 63 -0.83 15.61 -5.95
C ILE A 63 0.03 15.69 -7.21
N PRO A 64 1.33 15.30 -7.15
CA PRO A 64 2.17 15.35 -8.34
C PRO A 64 1.53 14.59 -9.49
N SER A 65 1.46 15.26 -10.65
CA SER A 65 0.69 14.80 -11.83
C SER A 65 0.94 13.34 -12.20
N PHE A 66 2.18 12.87 -12.05
CA PHE A 66 2.58 11.49 -12.28
C PHE A 66 1.83 10.47 -11.42
N PHE A 67 1.49 10.82 -10.17
CA PHE A 67 0.78 9.94 -9.23
C PHE A 67 -0.74 10.06 -9.31
N GLN A 68 -1.30 11.15 -9.85
CA GLN A 68 -2.75 11.38 -9.92
C GLN A 68 -3.55 10.20 -10.49
N PRO A 69 -3.12 9.49 -11.56
CA PRO A 69 -3.85 8.34 -12.09
C PRO A 69 -3.95 7.15 -11.12
N TYR A 70 -3.08 7.07 -10.12
CA TYR A 70 -3.03 5.98 -9.15
C TYR A 70 -3.71 6.33 -7.82
N VAL A 71 -4.18 7.57 -7.64
CA VAL A 71 -4.86 7.98 -6.42
C VAL A 71 -6.25 7.36 -6.39
N ILE A 72 -6.56 6.67 -5.29
CA ILE A 72 -7.88 6.08 -5.03
C ILE A 72 -8.56 6.68 -3.81
N GLY A 73 -7.87 7.54 -3.07
CA GLY A 73 -8.35 8.20 -1.87
C GLY A 73 -7.45 9.36 -1.46
N ILE A 74 -8.05 10.45 -0.99
CA ILE A 74 -7.41 11.54 -0.29
C ILE A 74 -8.23 11.81 0.96
N GLU A 75 -7.57 11.93 2.10
CA GLU A 75 -8.19 12.35 3.34
C GLU A 75 -7.51 13.64 3.82
N ASP A 76 -8.30 14.71 3.80
CA ASP A 76 -7.88 16.05 4.21
C ASP A 76 -8.06 16.22 5.73
N VAL A 77 -6.94 16.34 6.44
CA VAL A 77 -6.90 16.47 7.91
C VAL A 77 -6.87 17.93 8.33
N GLU A 78 -7.07 18.20 9.63
CA GLU A 78 -7.01 19.57 10.15
C GLU A 78 -5.63 20.25 9.95
N GLY A 79 -5.65 21.48 9.44
CA GLY A 79 -4.47 22.32 9.15
C GLY A 79 -4.03 23.20 10.32
N ASP A 80 -3.69 22.62 11.47
CA ASP A 80 -3.32 23.32 12.72
C ASP A 80 -1.80 23.28 13.02
N GLY A 81 -0.96 23.04 12.01
CA GLY A 81 0.47 22.79 12.20
C GLY A 81 0.80 21.37 12.72
N ASN A 82 -0.20 20.54 13.02
CA ASN A 82 -0.05 19.11 13.28
C ASN A 82 -0.43 18.23 12.08
N CYS A 83 -0.88 18.81 10.96
CA CYS A 83 -1.36 18.10 9.78
C CYS A 83 -0.44 16.97 9.29
N GLY A 84 0.89 17.14 9.38
CA GLY A 84 1.86 16.08 9.07
C GLY A 84 1.72 14.85 9.97
N PHE A 85 1.57 15.03 11.28
CA PHE A 85 1.38 13.94 12.24
C PHE A 85 -0.04 13.37 12.18
N ARG A 86 -1.05 14.23 11.95
CA ARG A 86 -2.44 13.83 11.72
C ARG A 86 -2.57 12.93 10.49
N SER A 87 -1.92 13.31 9.38
CA SER A 87 -1.88 12.52 8.15
C SER A 87 -1.24 11.16 8.39
N VAL A 88 -0.15 11.10 9.17
CA VAL A 88 0.46 9.82 9.55
C VAL A 88 -0.49 8.97 10.40
N ALA A 89 -1.18 9.55 11.38
CA ALA A 89 -2.15 8.84 12.22
C ALA A 89 -3.25 8.17 11.37
N VAL A 90 -3.88 8.95 10.49
CA VAL A 90 -4.88 8.46 9.53
C VAL A 90 -4.29 7.39 8.61
N ALA A 91 -3.09 7.60 8.08
CA ALA A 91 -2.49 6.68 7.13
C ALA A 91 -2.16 5.30 7.75
N ILE A 92 -1.91 5.24 9.07
CA ILE A 92 -1.76 3.97 9.80
C ILE A 92 -3.07 3.43 10.38
N GLY A 93 -4.22 4.04 10.06
CA GLY A 93 -5.55 3.58 10.46
C GLY A 93 -6.01 4.05 11.84
N ARG A 94 -5.43 5.13 12.38
CA ARG A 94 -5.86 5.77 13.63
C ARG A 94 -6.65 7.05 13.36
N ASP A 95 -7.33 7.55 14.38
CA ASP A 95 -8.00 8.84 14.32
C ASP A 95 -6.99 9.99 14.21
N GLN A 96 -7.29 11.03 13.43
CA GLN A 96 -6.38 12.17 13.26
C GLN A 96 -6.01 12.87 14.58
N HIS A 97 -6.88 12.83 15.60
CA HIS A 97 -6.62 13.41 16.91
C HIS A 97 -5.61 12.61 17.74
N ASP A 98 -5.17 11.44 17.27
CA ASP A 98 -4.05 10.67 17.86
C ASP A 98 -2.67 11.23 17.46
N TRP A 99 -2.61 12.36 16.76
CA TRP A 99 -1.35 13.05 16.43
C TRP A 99 -0.39 13.27 17.62
N PRO A 100 -0.81 13.48 18.88
CA PRO A 100 0.13 13.59 20.00
C PRO A 100 0.87 12.28 20.26
N SER A 101 0.18 11.14 20.14
CA SER A 101 0.76 9.81 20.27
C SER A 101 1.75 9.53 19.15
N ILE A 102 1.42 9.91 17.90
CA ILE A 102 2.35 9.81 16.77
C ILE A 102 3.64 10.57 17.05
N ARG A 103 3.56 11.83 17.51
CA ARG A 103 4.75 12.62 17.90
C ARG A 103 5.59 11.90 18.95
N HIS A 104 4.93 11.39 19.99
CA HIS A 104 5.61 10.69 21.08
C HIS A 104 6.30 9.42 20.59
N GLU A 105 5.62 8.60 19.79
CA GLU A 105 6.13 7.36 19.23
C GLU A 105 7.32 7.59 18.29
N LEU A 106 7.28 8.62 17.45
CA LEU A 106 8.40 8.99 16.56
C LEU A 106 9.59 9.54 17.37
N LEU A 107 9.34 10.30 18.44
CA LEU A 107 10.40 10.75 19.34
C LEU A 107 11.07 9.58 20.07
N GLN A 108 10.29 8.60 20.53
CA GLN A 108 10.82 7.37 21.12
C GLN A 108 11.66 6.57 20.13
N GLU A 109 11.24 6.44 18.87
CA GLU A 109 12.03 5.79 17.81
C GLU A 109 13.37 6.50 17.60
N LEU A 110 13.36 7.84 17.48
CA LEU A 110 14.59 8.63 17.38
C LEU A 110 15.54 8.39 18.55
N HIS A 111 15.02 8.34 19.77
CA HIS A 111 15.82 8.15 20.97
C HIS A 111 16.38 6.73 21.09
N THR A 112 15.56 5.72 20.79
CA THR A 112 15.96 4.31 20.81
C THR A 112 17.10 4.06 19.82
N ASN A 113 17.01 4.59 18.60
CA ASN A 113 17.98 4.38 17.52
C ASN A 113 18.90 5.59 17.27
N LYS A 114 19.10 6.42 18.30
CA LYS A 114 19.79 7.73 18.23
C LYS A 114 21.13 7.72 17.50
N LYS A 115 21.96 6.70 17.74
CA LYS A 115 23.28 6.58 17.09
C LYS A 115 23.15 6.54 15.57
N HIS A 116 22.20 5.77 15.05
CA HIS A 116 21.99 5.64 13.62
C HIS A 116 21.39 6.90 13.02
N TYR A 117 20.34 7.47 13.65
CA TYR A 117 19.74 8.71 13.14
C TYR A 117 20.71 9.90 13.14
N LYS A 118 21.64 9.97 14.11
CA LYS A 118 22.72 10.97 14.05
C LYS A 118 23.69 10.76 12.90
N ILE A 119 23.96 9.51 12.51
CA ILE A 119 24.78 9.21 11.32
C ILE A 119 24.03 9.63 10.05
N PHE A 120 22.72 9.38 10.00
CA PHE A 120 21.90 9.67 8.82
C PHE A 120 21.61 11.15 8.63
N PHE A 121 21.30 11.87 9.72
CA PHE A 121 20.83 13.26 9.66
C PHE A 121 21.92 14.28 10.03
N GLY A 122 23.05 13.83 10.59
CA GLY A 122 24.10 14.73 11.09
C GLY A 122 23.55 15.72 12.12
N ASP A 123 23.89 17.00 11.97
CA ASP A 123 23.42 18.08 12.86
C ASP A 123 21.90 18.30 12.77
N TYR A 124 21.29 17.94 11.63
CA TYR A 124 19.84 18.09 11.43
C TYR A 124 19.02 17.17 12.36
N TYR A 125 19.64 16.14 12.94
CA TYR A 125 19.02 15.31 13.98
C TYR A 125 18.36 16.15 15.09
N LYS A 126 19.01 17.23 15.54
CA LYS A 126 18.48 18.08 16.62
C LYS A 126 17.24 18.85 16.18
N VAL A 127 17.16 19.22 14.90
CA VAL A 127 16.00 19.92 14.32
C VAL A 127 14.80 18.98 14.27
N VAL A 128 14.99 17.76 13.77
CA VAL A 128 13.95 16.73 13.74
C VAL A 128 13.51 16.39 15.17
N GLU A 129 14.45 16.13 16.07
CA GLU A 129 14.15 15.82 17.47
C GLU A 129 13.36 16.94 18.15
N HIS A 130 13.76 18.21 17.95
CA HIS A 130 13.06 19.37 18.52
C HIS A 130 11.65 19.49 17.95
N SER A 131 11.46 19.21 16.66
CA SER A 131 10.14 19.31 16.03
C SER A 131 9.10 18.41 16.67
N PHE A 132 9.50 17.26 17.22
CA PHE A 132 8.58 16.32 17.86
C PHE A 132 8.24 16.70 19.31
N LYS A 133 9.03 17.57 19.95
CA LYS A 133 8.88 17.97 21.35
C LYS A 133 7.86 19.10 21.53
N PHE A 134 6.63 18.88 21.07
CA PHE A 134 5.51 19.77 21.31
C PHE A 134 4.56 19.17 22.35
N GLN A 135 4.20 19.95 23.38
CA GLN A 135 3.31 19.53 24.47
C GLN A 135 2.01 20.35 24.53
N GLY A 136 1.77 21.23 23.56
CA GLY A 136 0.56 22.05 23.51
C GLY A 136 -0.67 21.26 23.07
N ILE A 137 -1.84 21.81 23.38
CA ILE A 137 -3.16 21.32 22.93
C ILE A 137 -3.68 22.27 21.85
N GLY A 138 -3.38 21.99 20.57
CA GLY A 138 -3.83 22.80 19.44
C GLY A 138 -2.70 23.21 18.50
N PHE A 139 -2.73 24.46 18.03
CA PHE A 139 -1.89 24.93 16.93
C PHE A 139 -0.41 24.81 17.26
N ALA A 140 0.31 23.99 16.48
CA ALA A 140 1.74 23.83 16.64
C ALA A 140 2.49 24.93 15.87
N PRO A 141 3.44 25.63 16.51
CA PRO A 141 4.27 26.62 15.82
C PRO A 141 5.24 25.93 14.84
N ILE A 142 5.79 26.69 13.91
CA ILE A 142 6.52 26.17 12.74
C ILE A 142 7.74 25.31 13.08
N GLU A 143 8.41 25.60 14.19
CA GLU A 143 9.51 24.80 14.74
C GLU A 143 9.08 23.36 15.07
N HIS A 144 7.80 23.15 15.36
CA HIS A 144 7.19 21.87 15.70
C HIS A 144 6.45 21.19 14.56
N TRP A 145 6.46 21.76 13.35
CA TRP A 145 5.95 21.07 12.17
C TRP A 145 6.86 19.88 11.80
N ILE A 146 6.28 18.86 11.19
CA ILE A 146 7.02 17.68 10.70
C ILE A 146 8.16 18.11 9.76
N LYS A 147 9.34 17.51 9.91
CA LYS A 147 10.54 17.85 9.11
C LYS A 147 10.76 16.80 8.04
N MET A 148 10.20 17.05 6.86
CA MET A 148 10.42 16.23 5.66
C MET A 148 11.65 16.72 4.89
N PRO A 149 12.41 15.82 4.23
CA PRO A 149 12.14 14.38 4.06
C PRO A 149 12.55 13.48 5.25
N GLU A 150 13.34 13.96 6.21
CA GLU A 150 14.00 13.11 7.23
C GLU A 150 13.03 12.31 8.08
N THR A 151 11.88 12.90 8.44
CA THR A 151 10.85 12.22 9.24
C THR A 151 10.29 10.99 8.52
N GLY A 152 10.30 10.96 7.18
CA GLY A 152 9.86 9.79 6.41
C GLY A 152 10.62 8.51 6.76
N LEU A 153 11.92 8.62 7.06
CA LEU A 153 12.72 7.47 7.51
C LEU A 153 12.29 7.01 8.91
N VAL A 154 12.02 7.95 9.81
CA VAL A 154 11.59 7.66 11.19
C VAL A 154 10.24 6.95 11.17
N ILE A 155 9.29 7.41 10.35
CA ILE A 155 7.96 6.81 10.17
C ILE A 155 8.10 5.37 9.65
N ALA A 156 8.85 5.17 8.56
CA ALA A 156 9.04 3.85 7.96
C ALA A 156 9.58 2.83 8.97
N ASN A 157 10.58 3.22 9.76
CA ASN A 157 11.16 2.39 10.80
C ASN A 157 10.20 2.14 11.97
N LYS A 158 9.56 3.19 12.50
CA LYS A 158 8.68 3.09 13.68
C LYS A 158 7.50 2.15 13.43
N TYR A 159 6.89 2.26 12.25
CA TYR A 159 5.67 1.54 11.90
C TYR A 159 5.92 0.32 11.01
N ASN A 160 7.19 0.01 10.70
CA ASN A 160 7.57 -1.09 9.82
C ASN A 160 6.76 -1.10 8.51
N CYS A 161 6.70 0.05 7.85
CA CYS A 161 5.92 0.25 6.63
C CYS A 161 6.76 0.90 5.53
N ILE A 162 6.34 0.71 4.28
CA ILE A 162 6.84 1.49 3.15
C ILE A 162 6.14 2.84 3.20
N PHE A 163 6.91 3.90 3.43
CA PHE A 163 6.37 5.25 3.51
C PHE A 163 6.63 6.03 2.22
N TYR A 164 5.58 6.57 1.62
CA TYR A 164 5.66 7.44 0.45
C TYR A 164 5.42 8.89 0.85
N PHE A 165 6.35 9.76 0.46
CA PHE A 165 6.20 11.19 0.56
C PHE A 165 6.00 11.79 -0.83
N LEU A 166 4.83 12.35 -1.08
CA LEU A 166 4.48 12.93 -2.37
C LEU A 166 4.55 14.46 -2.31
N THR A 167 5.30 15.05 -3.24
CA THR A 167 5.40 16.50 -3.40
C THR A 167 6.01 16.84 -4.75
N ASP A 168 5.62 17.99 -5.32
CA ASP A 168 6.18 18.53 -6.56
C ASP A 168 7.66 18.91 -6.42
N ALA A 169 8.14 19.16 -5.20
CA ALA A 169 9.56 19.42 -4.92
C ALA A 169 10.45 18.17 -5.05
N GLY A 170 9.85 16.99 -5.26
CA GLY A 170 10.54 15.70 -5.34
C GLY A 170 9.98 14.69 -4.35
N SER A 171 9.32 13.66 -4.89
CA SER A 171 8.69 12.60 -4.12
C SER A 171 9.68 11.50 -3.73
N TYR A 172 9.48 10.87 -2.57
CA TYR A 172 10.39 9.87 -2.01
C TYR A 172 9.68 8.61 -1.52
N THR A 173 10.40 7.48 -1.63
CA THR A 173 10.07 6.20 -0.97
C THR A 173 11.05 5.96 0.19
N PHE A 174 10.52 5.62 1.35
CA PHE A 174 11.29 5.20 2.52
C PHE A 174 10.94 3.77 2.86
N PHE A 175 11.95 2.91 2.87
CA PHE A 175 11.84 1.55 3.36
C PHE A 175 12.31 1.49 4.82
N PRO A 176 11.75 0.58 5.63
CA PRO A 176 12.32 0.24 6.92
C PRO A 176 13.78 -0.21 6.77
N LEU A 177 14.66 0.35 7.58
CA LEU A 177 16.08 0.01 7.59
C LEU A 177 16.43 -1.08 8.60
N TRP A 178 15.58 -1.27 9.62
CA TRP A 178 15.79 -2.22 10.71
C TRP A 178 15.29 -3.63 10.41
N THR A 179 14.42 -3.75 9.41
CA THR A 179 13.69 -4.97 9.11
C THR A 179 13.76 -5.25 7.62
N SER A 180 13.93 -6.53 7.31
CA SER A 180 13.81 -7.06 5.96
C SER A 180 12.35 -7.09 5.51
N PRO A 181 12.07 -7.01 4.21
CA PRO A 181 10.71 -7.15 3.71
C PRO A 181 10.13 -8.52 4.04
N GLN A 182 8.83 -8.54 4.33
CA GLN A 182 8.03 -9.76 4.39
C GLN A 182 7.47 -10.10 3.01
N ALA A 183 6.56 -11.07 2.92
CA ALA A 183 5.82 -11.29 1.69
C ALA A 183 5.10 -9.99 1.24
N PRO A 184 5.01 -9.69 -0.07
CA PRO A 184 4.50 -8.42 -0.57
C PRO A 184 3.13 -7.99 0.00
N GLU A 185 2.25 -8.96 0.24
CA GLU A 185 0.90 -8.78 0.79
C GLU A 185 0.88 -8.44 2.29
N LEU A 186 1.98 -8.71 3.02
CA LEU A 186 2.14 -8.39 4.44
C LEU A 186 2.87 -7.06 4.66
N ASN A 187 3.56 -6.55 3.63
CA ASN A 187 4.26 -5.28 3.72
C ASN A 187 3.26 -4.12 3.61
N GLN A 188 2.95 -3.49 4.73
CA GLN A 188 2.11 -2.30 4.76
C GLN A 188 2.81 -1.14 4.03
N SER A 189 2.03 -0.37 3.27
CA SER A 189 2.49 0.89 2.69
C SER A 189 1.52 2.02 2.99
N ILE A 190 2.05 3.22 3.25
CA ILE A 190 1.26 4.41 3.55
C ILE A 190 1.83 5.60 2.77
N ALA A 191 0.98 6.56 2.39
CA ALA A 191 1.41 7.77 1.68
C ALA A 191 0.81 9.03 2.30
N ILE A 192 1.63 10.08 2.34
CA ILE A 192 1.15 11.45 2.60
C ILE A 192 1.67 12.38 1.50
N ALA A 193 0.90 13.42 1.19
CA ALA A 193 1.27 14.45 0.24
C ALA A 193 1.42 15.81 0.90
N PHE A 194 2.38 16.61 0.43
CA PHE A 194 2.51 18.02 0.80
C PHE A 194 1.84 18.89 -0.25
N VAL A 195 0.80 19.61 0.14
CA VAL A 195 -0.11 20.37 -0.72
C VAL A 195 -0.18 21.83 -0.27
N HIS A 196 -0.50 22.75 -1.18
CA HIS A 196 -0.65 24.20 -0.89
C HIS A 196 0.57 24.89 -0.24
N GLY A 197 1.73 24.23 -0.24
CA GLY A 197 2.98 24.77 0.32
C GLY A 197 3.05 24.82 1.86
N ASN A 198 2.04 24.30 2.58
CA ASN A 198 2.04 24.30 4.05
C ASN A 198 1.19 23.19 4.69
N HIS A 199 0.51 22.34 3.92
CA HIS A 199 -0.44 21.37 4.44
C HIS A 199 -0.07 19.94 4.04
N PHE A 200 -0.44 18.98 4.89
CA PHE A 200 -0.25 17.56 4.62
C PHE A 200 -1.60 16.87 4.60
N VAL A 201 -1.77 15.95 3.65
CA VAL A 201 -2.94 15.09 3.54
C VAL A 201 -2.52 13.63 3.40
N LYS A 202 -3.39 12.72 3.83
CA LYS A 202 -3.21 11.29 3.60
C LYS A 202 -3.67 10.94 2.18
N VAL A 203 -2.93 10.06 1.51
CA VAL A 203 -3.23 9.61 0.15
C VAL A 203 -3.24 8.09 0.10
N ASP A 204 -4.29 7.52 -0.50
CA ASP A 204 -4.32 6.11 -0.87
C ASP A 204 -3.93 5.95 -2.33
N LEU A 205 -2.99 5.04 -2.58
CA LEU A 205 -2.53 4.71 -3.92
C LEU A 205 -2.97 3.29 -4.28
N GLN A 206 -3.38 3.11 -5.53
CA GLN A 206 -3.74 1.82 -6.09
C GLN A 206 -2.56 0.83 -6.01
N ASN A 207 -2.85 -0.43 -5.73
CA ASN A 207 -1.86 -1.50 -5.80
C ASN A 207 -1.12 -1.50 -7.14
N GLY A 208 0.20 -1.71 -7.08
CA GLY A 208 1.05 -1.72 -8.27
C GLY A 208 1.47 -0.33 -8.77
N HIS A 209 1.08 0.76 -8.09
CA HIS A 209 1.53 2.10 -8.45
C HIS A 209 3.08 2.17 -8.52
N PRO A 210 3.64 2.94 -9.46
CA PRO A 210 5.08 3.18 -9.52
C PRO A 210 5.56 3.82 -8.22
N MET A 211 6.77 3.52 -7.80
CA MET A 211 7.34 4.03 -6.56
C MET A 211 8.22 5.26 -6.87
N PRO A 212 8.11 6.35 -6.08
CA PRO A 212 9.04 7.47 -6.19
C PRO A 212 10.48 7.05 -5.89
N LYS A 213 11.41 7.98 -6.13
CA LYS A 213 12.83 7.81 -5.81
C LYS A 213 13.04 7.28 -4.40
N VAL A 214 13.84 6.22 -4.25
CA VAL A 214 14.18 5.69 -2.93
C VAL A 214 15.10 6.66 -2.19
N SER A 215 14.82 6.90 -0.90
CA SER A 215 15.66 7.69 -0.02
C SER A 215 17.13 7.22 -0.04
N PRO A 216 18.10 8.11 0.21
CA PRO A 216 19.53 7.79 0.05
C PRO A 216 20.10 6.94 1.19
N TYR A 217 19.31 6.67 2.23
CA TYR A 217 19.76 5.92 3.40
C TYR A 217 20.02 4.45 3.06
N LYS A 218 21.06 3.89 3.70
CA LYS A 218 21.54 2.54 3.41
C LYS A 218 21.50 1.70 4.67
N SER A 219 21.06 0.45 4.53
CA SER A 219 21.19 -0.61 5.51
C SER A 219 21.40 -1.95 4.80
N VAL A 220 21.65 -3.01 5.57
CA VAL A 220 21.74 -4.37 5.03
C VAL A 220 20.40 -4.80 4.40
N CYS A 221 19.27 -4.47 5.04
CA CYS A 221 17.92 -4.81 4.58
C CYS A 221 17.52 -4.09 3.28
N MET A 222 18.13 -2.95 2.96
CA MET A 222 17.82 -2.18 1.75
C MET A 222 18.02 -2.96 0.45
N LYS A 223 18.95 -3.92 0.42
CA LYS A 223 19.17 -4.77 -0.77
C LYS A 223 17.93 -5.62 -1.06
N GLU A 224 17.34 -6.20 -0.01
CA GLU A 224 16.16 -7.06 -0.12
C GLU A 224 14.92 -6.25 -0.49
N TRP A 225 14.71 -5.08 0.14
CA TRP A 225 13.63 -4.16 -0.24
C TRP A 225 13.70 -3.75 -1.71
N ARG A 226 14.89 -3.35 -2.18
CA ARG A 226 15.09 -2.96 -3.58
C ARG A 226 14.87 -4.12 -4.54
N GLN A 227 15.29 -5.32 -4.15
CA GLN A 227 15.10 -6.51 -4.96
C GLN A 227 13.62 -6.88 -5.07
N MET A 228 12.86 -6.79 -3.97
CA MET A 228 11.44 -7.13 -3.93
C MET A 228 10.59 -6.18 -4.78
N TYR A 229 10.86 -4.88 -4.70
CA TYR A 229 10.06 -3.86 -5.38
C TYR A 229 10.69 -3.33 -6.69
N LYS A 230 11.71 -4.02 -7.22
CA LYS A 230 12.51 -3.57 -8.37
C LYS A 230 11.67 -3.15 -9.58
N ASP A 231 10.56 -3.84 -9.84
CA ASP A 231 9.72 -3.62 -11.03
C ASP A 231 8.86 -2.36 -10.88
N ARG A 232 8.68 -1.86 -9.64
CA ARG A 232 7.96 -0.62 -9.33
C ARG A 232 8.90 0.57 -9.14
N LEU A 233 10.19 0.34 -8.89
CA LEU A 233 11.16 1.40 -8.72
C LEU A 233 11.42 2.08 -10.06
N GLN A 234 11.15 3.37 -10.13
CA GLN A 234 11.61 4.19 -11.24
C GLN A 234 13.13 4.33 -11.13
N LEU A 235 13.84 3.83 -12.15
CA LEU A 235 15.29 3.99 -12.30
C LEU A 235 15.65 5.41 -12.76
#